data_AF-O24825-F1
#
_entry.id   AF-O24825-F1
#
_cell.length_a   1.000
_cell.length_b   1.000
_cell.length_c   1.000
_cell.angle_alpha   90.00
_cell.angle_beta   90.00
_cell.angle_gamma   90.00
#
_symmetry.space_group_name_H-M   'P 1'
#
loop_
_entity.id
_entity.type
_entity.pdbx_description
1 polymer ?
#
loop_
_entity_poly.entity_id
_entity_poly.type
_entity_poly.pdbx_seq_one_letter_code
_entity_poly.pdbx_strand_id
1 'polypeptide(L)'
;MHMSNAKPSKSPARKLLALLCCFTLLASLFGATALFQPSKAAAASPDENFSPETLQFLRDRTGLDGEQWNNIMKLINKPEQDDLNWIKYYGYCEDINDERGYSIGIFGATTGGPRDTHPDGPELFKAYDAAKGAGNPSVEGALKRLGINGKMKGSILEIKDSEKVFCGKIKKLQNDPAWRKAMWETFYNVYIRYSVEQARQRGFTSALTIGSFVDTALNQGATGDSNTLQGLLARSGSSTNEKTFLKKFHAKRTLVVDTNEYNQPPNGKNRVKQWDTLLDMGKMNLKNVDAEIAQVTNWEMK
;
A
#
# COMPACT_ATOMS: atom_id res chain seq x y z
N MET A 1 30.62 -43.70 10.54
CA MET A 1 30.59 -44.53 11.77
C MET A 1 30.40 -43.55 12.93
N HIS A 2 29.32 -43.49 13.69
CA HIS A 2 28.34 -44.48 14.13
C HIS A 2 26.89 -44.05 13.83
N MET A 3 26.07 -45.03 13.46
CA MET A 3 24.62 -44.95 13.43
C MET A 3 24.06 -45.21 14.84
N SER A 4 22.97 -44.54 15.21
CA SER A 4 22.00 -45.08 16.15
C SER A 4 20.58 -44.71 15.70
N ASN A 5 19.73 -45.74 15.70
CA ASN A 5 18.43 -45.83 15.07
C ASN A 5 17.29 -45.70 16.10
N ALA A 6 16.11 -45.36 15.56
CA ALA A 6 14.75 -45.74 16.00
C ALA A 6 14.19 -45.07 17.27
N LYS A 7 12.89 -44.71 17.38
CA LYS A 7 11.65 -45.12 16.68
C LYS A 7 10.53 -44.07 16.95
N PRO A 8 9.47 -43.99 16.13
CA PRO A 8 8.36 -43.04 16.32
C PRO A 8 7.22 -43.62 17.20
N SER A 9 6.56 -42.75 17.96
CA SER A 9 5.42 -43.08 18.83
C SER A 9 4.08 -42.91 18.10
N LYS A 10 3.20 -43.89 18.32
CA LYS A 10 1.92 -44.14 17.63
C LYS A 10 0.76 -43.31 18.19
N SER A 11 -0.15 -42.90 17.32
CA SER A 11 -1.50 -42.43 17.68
C SER A 11 -2.39 -43.57 18.18
N PRO A 12 -3.39 -43.30 19.05
CA PRO A 12 -4.57 -44.15 19.17
C PRO A 12 -5.80 -43.47 18.56
N ALA A 13 -6.40 -44.16 17.60
CA ALA A 13 -7.77 -43.93 17.14
C ALA A 13 -8.78 -44.30 18.26
N ARG A 14 -9.85 -43.53 18.42
CA ARG A 14 -11.03 -43.95 19.20
C ARG A 14 -12.34 -43.64 18.47
N LYS A 15 -12.89 -44.72 17.91
CA LYS A 15 -14.27 -45.23 18.02
C LYS A 15 -15.43 -44.35 17.54
N LEU A 16 -15.91 -44.74 16.35
CA LEU A 16 -17.32 -44.71 15.93
C LEU A 16 -18.23 -45.33 17.00
N LEU A 17 -19.33 -44.65 17.34
CA LEU A 17 -20.49 -45.27 17.97
C LEU A 17 -21.73 -44.94 17.13
N ALA A 18 -22.22 -45.95 16.42
CA ALA A 18 -23.53 -45.93 15.79
C ALA A 18 -24.59 -46.22 16.87
N LEU A 19 -25.66 -45.43 16.90
CA LEU A 19 -26.90 -45.80 17.57
C LEU A 19 -28.06 -45.54 16.61
N LEU A 20 -28.70 -46.64 16.21
CA LEU A 20 -29.89 -46.72 15.38
C LEU A 20 -31.06 -47.09 16.30
N CYS A 21 -32.15 -46.33 16.31
CA CYS A 21 -33.50 -46.71 16.76
C CYS A 21 -34.48 -45.66 16.19
N CYS A 22 -35.21 -45.99 15.12
CA CYS A 22 -36.55 -46.60 15.08
C CYS A 22 -37.71 -45.58 15.00
N PHE A 23 -38.24 -45.49 13.78
CA PHE A 23 -39.66 -45.50 13.35
C PHE A 23 -40.67 -44.39 13.76
N THR A 24 -41.18 -43.76 12.69
CA THR A 24 -42.56 -43.31 12.37
C THR A 24 -43.22 -42.14 13.09
N LEU A 25 -43.63 -41.11 12.34
CA LEU A 25 -45.01 -40.97 11.82
C LEU A 25 -45.11 -39.79 10.82
N LEU A 26 -45.96 -39.95 9.80
CA LEU A 26 -46.37 -38.92 8.83
C LEU A 26 -47.04 -37.72 9.50
N ALA A 27 -46.70 -36.50 9.07
CA ALA A 27 -47.61 -35.37 9.07
C ALA A 27 -47.32 -34.49 7.85
N SER A 28 -48.28 -34.49 6.92
CA SER A 28 -48.37 -33.59 5.79
C SER A 28 -48.71 -32.17 6.25
N LEU A 29 -47.84 -31.21 5.93
CA LEU A 29 -48.22 -29.81 5.83
C LEU A 29 -47.47 -29.17 4.66
N PHE A 30 -48.24 -28.75 3.66
CA PHE A 30 -47.82 -27.79 2.65
C PHE A 30 -47.40 -26.49 3.35
N GLY A 31 -46.10 -26.29 3.49
CA GLY A 31 -45.50 -25.03 3.89
C GLY A 31 -44.54 -24.60 2.79
N ALA A 32 -44.84 -23.46 2.15
CA ALA A 32 -43.94 -22.85 1.18
C ALA A 32 -42.55 -22.69 1.80
N THR A 33 -41.59 -23.50 1.36
CA THR A 33 -40.18 -23.28 1.64
C THR A 33 -39.76 -22.06 0.86
N ALA A 34 -39.92 -20.88 1.48
CA ALA A 34 -39.15 -19.71 1.09
C ALA A 34 -37.68 -20.12 1.17
N LEU A 35 -37.08 -20.36 0.01
CA LEU A 35 -35.65 -20.52 -0.14
C LEU A 35 -35.04 -19.24 0.43
N PHE A 36 -34.54 -19.31 1.67
CA PHE A 36 -33.62 -18.32 2.20
C PHE A 36 -32.39 -18.40 1.31
N GLN A 37 -32.38 -17.62 0.23
CA GLN A 37 -31.16 -17.29 -0.46
C GLN A 37 -30.30 -16.55 0.56
N PRO A 38 -29.09 -17.04 0.88
CA PRO A 38 -28.17 -16.24 1.66
C PRO A 38 -27.99 -14.93 0.90
N SER A 39 -28.37 -13.82 1.53
CA SER A 39 -28.06 -12.49 1.01
C SER A 39 -26.56 -12.48 0.76
N LYS A 40 -26.13 -12.39 -0.51
CA LYS A 40 -24.75 -12.04 -0.82
C LYS A 40 -24.47 -10.79 0.00
N ALA A 41 -23.58 -10.89 0.98
CA ALA A 41 -23.11 -9.73 1.71
C ALA A 41 -22.74 -8.68 0.65
N ALA A 42 -23.34 -7.49 0.75
CA ALA A 42 -22.96 -6.40 -0.13
C ALA A 42 -21.44 -6.26 -0.03
N ALA A 43 -20.76 -6.21 -1.18
CA ALA A 43 -19.33 -5.96 -1.17
C ALA A 43 -19.09 -4.67 -0.38
N ALA A 44 -18.20 -4.73 0.61
CA ALA A 44 -17.85 -3.57 1.42
C ALA A 44 -17.47 -2.42 0.49
N SER A 45 -17.99 -1.21 0.77
CA SER A 45 -17.70 -0.06 -0.07
C SER A 45 -16.20 0.23 -0.04
N PRO A 46 -15.53 0.52 -1.18
CA PRO A 46 -14.12 0.91 -1.17
C PRO A 46 -13.82 2.11 -0.28
N ASP A 47 -14.81 2.96 -0.02
CA ASP A 47 -14.72 4.11 0.88
C ASP A 47 -14.45 3.69 2.34
N GLU A 48 -14.87 2.48 2.76
CA GLU A 48 -14.66 1.95 4.12
C GLU A 48 -13.17 1.68 4.42
N ASN A 49 -12.31 1.65 3.40
CA ASN A 49 -10.87 1.52 3.56
C ASN A 49 -10.20 2.82 4.02
N PHE A 50 -10.93 3.95 4.03
CA PHE A 50 -10.45 5.26 4.43
C PHE A 50 -11.24 5.76 5.65
N SER A 51 -10.61 6.58 6.51
CA SER A 51 -11.41 7.37 7.45
C SER A 51 -12.20 8.43 6.68
N PRO A 52 -13.36 8.90 7.20
CA PRO A 52 -14.13 9.96 6.56
C PRO A 52 -13.30 11.21 6.25
N GLU A 53 -12.42 11.61 7.18
CA GLU A 53 -11.55 12.77 7.02
C GLU A 53 -10.51 12.57 5.92
N THR A 54 -9.90 11.39 5.85
CA THR A 54 -8.94 11.05 4.78
C THR A 54 -9.64 11.05 3.43
N LEU A 55 -10.81 10.43 3.33
CA LEU A 55 -11.55 10.36 2.08
C LEU A 55 -11.93 11.75 1.58
N GLN A 56 -12.45 12.60 2.48
CA GLN A 56 -12.78 13.98 2.15
C GLN A 56 -11.53 14.77 1.72
N PHE A 57 -10.44 14.64 2.48
CA PHE A 57 -9.17 15.29 2.15
C PHE A 57 -8.64 14.89 0.77
N LEU A 58 -8.63 13.59 0.47
CA LEU A 58 -8.18 13.09 -0.83
C LEU A 58 -9.09 13.59 -1.95
N ARG A 59 -10.41 13.57 -1.76
CA ARG A 59 -11.38 14.11 -2.73
C ARG A 59 -11.14 15.58 -3.00
N ASP A 60 -10.99 16.41 -1.97
CA ASP A 60 -10.80 17.85 -2.11
C ASP A 60 -9.46 18.21 -2.76
N ARG A 61 -8.40 17.50 -2.39
CA ARG A 61 -7.05 17.81 -2.89
C ARG A 61 -6.79 17.25 -4.28
N THR A 62 -7.35 16.08 -4.60
CA THR A 62 -6.98 15.31 -5.79
C THR A 62 -8.11 15.23 -6.82
N GLY A 63 -9.36 15.37 -6.39
CA GLY A 63 -10.55 15.21 -7.23
C GLY A 63 -10.97 13.75 -7.43
N LEU A 64 -10.29 12.80 -6.78
CA LEU A 64 -10.57 11.36 -6.90
C LEU A 64 -11.37 10.85 -5.70
N ASP A 65 -12.26 9.89 -5.92
CA ASP A 65 -13.05 9.25 -4.87
C ASP A 65 -12.36 8.03 -4.24
N GLY A 66 -13.02 7.39 -3.27
CA GLY A 66 -12.44 6.30 -2.50
C GLY A 66 -12.29 5.01 -3.32
N GLU A 67 -13.14 4.75 -4.31
CA GLU A 67 -12.93 3.64 -5.23
C GLU A 67 -11.63 3.84 -6.04
N GLN A 68 -11.45 5.04 -6.58
CA GLN A 68 -10.26 5.38 -7.37
C GLN A 68 -8.99 5.28 -6.52
N TRP A 69 -8.98 5.86 -5.32
CA TRP A 69 -7.83 5.76 -4.42
C TRP A 69 -7.58 4.34 -3.93
N ASN A 70 -8.63 3.57 -3.63
CA ASN A 70 -8.49 2.17 -3.25
C ASN A 70 -7.83 1.37 -4.38
N ASN A 71 -8.25 1.61 -5.63
CA ASN A 71 -7.68 0.95 -6.80
C ASN A 71 -6.23 1.37 -7.08
N ILE A 72 -5.89 2.65 -6.91
CA ILE A 72 -4.51 3.14 -6.95
C ILE A 72 -3.67 2.42 -5.89
N MET A 73 -4.15 2.31 -4.65
CA MET A 73 -3.41 1.65 -3.59
C MET A 73 -3.25 0.15 -3.81
N LYS A 74 -4.24 -0.55 -4.38
CA LYS A 74 -4.10 -1.97 -4.80
C LYS A 74 -2.95 -2.12 -5.80
N LEU A 75 -2.88 -1.24 -6.81
CA LEU A 75 -1.84 -1.27 -7.85
C LEU A 75 -0.44 -0.93 -7.30
N ILE A 76 -0.35 0.02 -6.35
CA ILE A 76 0.89 0.37 -5.66
C ILE A 76 1.34 -0.76 -4.73
N ASN A 77 0.43 -1.39 -4.00
CA ASN A 77 0.78 -2.39 -2.99
C ASN A 77 1.24 -3.72 -3.59
N LYS A 78 0.75 -4.09 -4.80
CA LYS A 78 1.20 -5.31 -5.48
C LYS A 78 2.73 -5.40 -5.60
N PRO A 79 3.45 -4.43 -6.18
CA PRO A 79 4.91 -4.46 -6.29
C PRO A 79 5.66 -4.24 -4.97
N GLU A 80 5.02 -3.68 -3.95
CA GLU A 80 5.64 -3.45 -2.64
C GLU A 80 5.56 -4.67 -1.72
N GLN A 81 4.48 -5.45 -1.80
CA GLN A 81 4.12 -6.45 -0.78
C GLN A 81 3.57 -7.76 -1.35
N ASP A 82 3.53 -7.92 -2.67
CA ASP A 82 2.94 -9.06 -3.39
C ASP A 82 1.46 -9.36 -3.03
N ASP A 83 0.74 -8.36 -2.51
CA ASP A 83 -0.67 -8.43 -2.10
C ASP A 83 -1.41 -7.16 -2.56
N LEU A 84 -2.73 -7.24 -2.73
CA LEU A 84 -3.60 -6.09 -2.99
C LEU A 84 -4.22 -5.51 -1.71
N ASN A 85 -4.12 -6.20 -0.58
CA ASN A 85 -4.72 -5.77 0.69
C ASN A 85 -3.91 -4.68 1.41
N TRP A 86 -3.71 -3.55 0.74
CA TRP A 86 -2.92 -2.41 1.20
C TRP A 86 -3.30 -1.91 2.61
N ILE A 87 -4.58 -2.06 3.01
CA ILE A 87 -5.06 -1.68 4.34
C ILE A 87 -4.38 -2.43 5.49
N LYS A 88 -3.71 -3.57 5.25
CA LYS A 88 -3.00 -4.35 6.28
C LYS A 88 -1.64 -3.75 6.67
N TYR A 89 -1.18 -2.75 5.95
CA TYR A 89 0.21 -2.28 6.02
C TYR A 89 0.37 -0.91 6.70
N TYR A 90 -0.66 -0.34 7.33
CA TYR A 90 -0.51 0.88 8.14
C TYR A 90 0.50 0.70 9.27
N GLY A 91 0.53 -0.47 9.91
CA GLY A 91 1.49 -0.82 10.95
C GLY A 91 2.70 -1.61 10.45
N TYR A 92 2.93 -1.67 9.13
CA TYR A 92 4.13 -2.29 8.58
C TYR A 92 5.37 -1.53 9.05
N CYS A 93 6.41 -2.28 9.42
CA CYS A 93 7.70 -1.77 9.86
C CYS A 93 8.72 -2.90 9.76
N GLU A 94 9.80 -2.68 9.03
CA GLU A 94 10.89 -3.64 8.83
C GLU A 94 12.17 -2.91 8.47
N ASP A 95 13.32 -3.38 8.97
CA ASP A 95 14.62 -3.02 8.38
C ASP A 95 14.95 -4.01 7.27
N ILE A 96 14.75 -3.59 6.02
CA ILE A 96 14.96 -4.44 4.85
C ILE A 96 16.44 -4.50 4.42
N ASN A 97 17.36 -4.00 5.27
CA ASN A 97 18.82 -4.01 5.05
C ASN A 97 19.25 -3.24 3.79
N ASP A 98 18.52 -2.20 3.43
CA ASP A 98 18.77 -1.36 2.24
C ASP A 98 19.47 -0.05 2.60
N GLU A 99 20.05 0.06 3.79
CA GLU A 99 20.73 1.29 4.29
C GLU A 99 19.84 2.54 4.34
N ARG A 100 18.50 2.39 4.36
CA ARG A 100 17.53 3.49 4.60
C ARG A 100 16.92 3.43 6.00
N GLY A 101 17.38 2.50 6.84
CA GLY A 101 16.81 2.25 8.16
C GLY A 101 15.50 1.46 8.07
N TYR A 102 14.55 1.76 8.96
CA TYR A 102 13.26 1.09 8.94
C TYR A 102 12.34 1.68 7.86
N SER A 103 11.72 0.81 7.07
CA SER A 103 10.64 1.13 6.14
C SER A 103 9.28 0.92 6.81
N ILE A 104 8.40 1.92 6.75
CA ILE A 104 7.17 2.00 7.57
C ILE A 104 5.94 2.31 6.70
N GLY A 105 4.85 1.60 6.96
CA GLY A 105 3.53 2.00 6.47
C GLY A 105 3.24 1.69 5.00
N ILE A 106 2.16 2.28 4.48
CA ILE A 106 1.59 2.00 3.15
C ILE A 106 2.37 2.58 1.96
N PHE A 107 3.40 3.41 2.22
CA PHE A 107 4.24 4.01 1.18
C PHE A 107 5.74 3.83 1.47
N GLY A 108 6.10 3.00 2.46
CA GLY A 108 7.51 2.69 2.76
C GLY A 108 8.29 3.86 3.34
N ALA A 109 7.69 4.66 4.22
CA ALA A 109 8.37 5.79 4.86
C ALA A 109 9.63 5.31 5.59
N THR A 110 10.77 5.95 5.35
CA THR A 110 12.07 5.51 5.86
C THR A 110 12.47 6.29 7.11
N THR A 111 13.19 5.69 8.05
CA THR A 111 13.81 6.45 9.15
C THR A 111 15.09 7.18 8.73
N GLY A 112 15.67 6.78 7.60
CA GLY A 112 16.88 7.32 7.01
C GLY A 112 18.15 6.53 7.32
N GLY A 113 19.15 6.70 6.47
CA GLY A 113 20.45 6.04 6.53
C GLY A 113 21.38 6.52 5.41
N PRO A 114 22.50 5.83 5.15
CA PRO A 114 23.44 6.21 4.08
C PRO A 114 22.80 6.33 2.68
N ARG A 115 21.80 5.48 2.36
CA ARG A 115 21.08 5.50 1.07
C ARG A 115 19.85 6.42 1.06
N ASP A 116 19.49 7.00 2.21
CA ASP A 116 18.45 8.02 2.31
C ASP A 116 18.75 9.01 3.43
N THR A 117 19.45 10.09 3.06
CA THR A 117 19.86 11.14 3.99
C THR A 117 18.77 12.19 4.20
N HIS A 118 17.66 12.13 3.47
CA HIS A 118 16.53 13.06 3.58
C HIS A 118 15.21 12.28 3.66
N PRO A 119 15.08 11.42 4.68
CA PRO A 119 13.95 10.50 4.80
C PRO A 119 12.65 11.22 5.12
N ASP A 120 11.54 10.54 4.87
CA ASP A 120 10.18 11.01 5.09
C ASP A 120 9.55 10.51 6.41
N GLY A 121 10.12 9.48 7.04
CA GLY A 121 9.70 8.99 8.36
C GLY A 121 9.68 10.07 9.45
N PRO A 122 10.67 10.97 9.58
CA PRO A 122 10.58 12.11 10.51
C PRO A 122 9.27 12.89 10.36
N GLU A 123 8.83 13.18 9.13
CA GLU A 123 7.60 13.93 8.92
C GLU A 123 6.34 13.12 9.18
N LEU A 124 6.39 11.80 8.97
CA LEU A 124 5.33 10.89 9.45
C LEU A 124 5.18 10.95 10.98
N PHE A 125 6.27 10.86 11.73
CA PHE A 125 6.21 10.93 13.20
C PHE A 125 5.72 12.30 13.68
N LYS A 126 6.21 13.39 13.09
CA LYS A 126 5.74 14.74 13.40
C LYS A 126 4.24 14.92 13.09
N ALA A 127 3.78 14.44 11.95
CA ALA A 127 2.36 14.46 11.58
C ALA A 127 1.51 13.62 12.56
N TYR A 128 2.04 12.49 13.04
CA TYR A 128 1.36 11.69 14.06
C TYR A 128 1.23 12.44 15.37
N ASP A 129 2.27 13.11 15.85
CA ASP A 129 2.17 13.89 17.09
C ASP A 129 1.16 15.04 16.96
N ALA A 130 1.10 15.69 15.78
CA ALA A 130 0.07 16.68 15.46
C ALA A 130 -1.33 16.07 15.49
N ALA A 131 -1.53 14.92 14.85
CA ALA A 131 -2.81 14.22 14.85
C ALA A 131 -3.25 13.72 16.24
N LYS A 132 -2.30 13.52 17.17
CA LYS A 132 -2.58 13.24 18.59
C LYS A 132 -2.78 14.50 19.44
N GLY A 133 -2.85 15.68 18.83
CA GLY A 133 -3.21 16.95 19.47
C GLY A 133 -2.06 17.67 20.15
N ALA A 134 -0.80 17.43 19.76
CA ALA A 134 0.31 18.22 20.28
C ALA A 134 0.21 19.69 19.84
N GLY A 135 0.36 20.62 20.78
CA GLY A 135 0.38 22.07 20.47
C GLY A 135 1.64 22.53 19.72
N ASN A 136 2.75 21.80 19.87
CA ASN A 136 3.98 21.98 19.10
C ASN A 136 4.50 20.61 18.63
N PRO A 137 3.97 20.08 17.51
CA PRO A 137 4.30 18.74 17.04
C PRO A 137 5.76 18.59 16.67
N SER A 138 6.39 17.51 17.14
CA SER A 138 7.79 17.18 16.82
C SER A 138 8.00 15.67 16.72
N VAL A 139 9.11 15.27 16.11
CA VAL A 139 9.51 13.86 16.04
C VAL A 139 9.75 13.31 17.45
N GLU A 140 10.48 14.06 18.28
CA GLU A 140 10.76 13.70 19.67
C GLU A 140 9.47 13.58 20.50
N GLY A 141 8.49 14.44 20.27
CA GLY A 141 7.16 14.36 20.88
C GLY A 141 6.46 13.05 20.54
N ALA A 142 6.46 12.68 19.26
CA ALA A 142 5.91 11.41 18.77
C ALA A 142 6.62 10.20 19.40
N LEU A 143 7.96 10.18 19.39
CA LEU A 143 8.76 9.10 19.95
C LEU A 143 8.48 8.94 21.45
N LYS A 144 8.46 10.05 22.20
CA LYS A 144 8.13 10.06 23.64
C LYS A 144 6.73 9.50 23.90
N ARG A 145 5.74 9.91 23.10
CA ARG A 145 4.35 9.43 23.20
C ARG A 145 4.24 7.92 22.96
N LEU A 146 5.01 7.39 22.02
CA LEU A 146 5.06 5.96 21.70
C LEU A 146 5.99 5.17 22.66
N GLY A 147 6.73 5.88 23.52
CA GLY A 147 7.77 5.30 24.38
C GLY A 147 8.87 4.61 23.57
N ILE A 148 9.25 5.19 22.43
CA ILE A 148 10.34 4.73 21.56
C ILE A 148 11.62 5.42 21.98
N ASN A 149 12.71 4.66 22.13
CA ASN A 149 14.04 5.22 22.32
C ASN A 149 14.65 5.55 20.95
N GLY A 150 14.66 6.84 20.61
CA GLY A 150 15.25 7.35 19.40
C GLY A 150 15.38 8.88 19.46
N LYS A 151 16.02 9.47 18.46
CA LYS A 151 16.13 10.92 18.32
C LYS A 151 16.51 11.30 16.89
N MET A 152 16.26 12.55 16.50
CA MET A 152 16.84 13.08 15.29
C MET A 152 18.37 13.24 15.42
N LYS A 153 19.09 12.88 14.36
CA LYS A 153 20.51 13.16 14.15
C LYS A 153 20.67 13.77 12.76
N GLY A 154 20.70 15.11 12.71
CA GLY A 154 20.49 15.82 11.45
C GLY A 154 19.06 15.57 10.95
N SER A 155 18.93 15.15 9.70
CA SER A 155 17.66 14.77 9.04
C SER A 155 17.26 13.30 9.26
N ILE A 156 18.14 12.46 9.82
CA ILE A 156 17.88 11.03 10.02
C ILE A 156 17.29 10.78 11.40
N LEU A 157 16.30 9.90 11.49
CA LEU A 157 15.72 9.44 12.74
C LEU A 157 16.48 8.20 13.26
N GLU A 158 17.36 8.40 14.23
CA GLU A 158 18.16 7.34 14.82
C GLU A 158 17.34 6.58 15.87
N ILE A 159 16.99 5.33 15.58
CA ILE A 159 16.28 4.42 16.49
C ILE A 159 17.30 3.59 17.28
N LYS A 160 17.19 3.61 18.61
CA LYS A 160 18.05 2.85 19.54
C LYS A 160 17.40 1.58 20.06
N ASP A 161 16.08 1.49 19.97
CA ASP A 161 15.36 0.26 20.28
C ASP A 161 15.73 -0.84 19.28
N SER A 162 15.75 -2.10 19.73
CA SER A 162 15.81 -3.23 18.81
C SER A 162 14.61 -3.21 17.86
N GLU A 163 14.75 -3.72 16.65
CA GLU A 163 13.67 -3.87 15.67
C GLU A 163 12.39 -4.44 16.26
N LYS A 164 12.49 -5.55 17.01
CA LYS A 164 11.34 -6.19 17.67
C LYS A 164 10.54 -5.23 18.56
N VAL A 165 11.22 -4.31 19.24
CA VAL A 165 10.60 -3.32 20.12
C VAL A 165 10.02 -2.17 19.29
N PHE A 166 10.80 -1.59 18.39
CA PHE A 166 10.38 -0.47 17.56
C PHE A 166 9.22 -0.86 16.64
N CYS A 167 9.42 -1.84 15.76
CA CYS A 167 8.38 -2.32 14.86
C CYS A 167 7.22 -2.98 15.60
N GLY A 168 7.45 -3.56 16.79
CA GLY A 168 6.37 -4.01 17.67
C GLY A 168 5.46 -2.88 18.16
N LYS A 169 5.97 -1.66 18.34
CA LYS A 169 5.17 -0.47 18.67
C LYS A 169 4.46 0.09 17.44
N ILE A 170 5.14 0.16 16.30
CA ILE A 170 4.54 0.62 15.03
C ILE A 170 3.38 -0.30 14.60
N LYS A 171 3.55 -1.62 14.71
CA LYS A 171 2.50 -2.60 14.41
C LYS A 171 1.21 -2.38 15.22
N LYS A 172 1.31 -1.89 16.46
CA LYS A 172 0.14 -1.58 17.30
C LYS A 172 -0.64 -0.36 16.79
N LEU A 173 -0.05 0.47 15.93
CA LEU A 173 -0.70 1.63 15.31
C LEU A 173 -1.51 1.29 14.07
N GLN A 174 -1.53 0.01 13.63
CA GLN A 174 -2.30 -0.47 12.47
C GLN A 174 -3.74 0.03 12.43
N ASN A 175 -4.40 0.16 13.59
CA ASN A 175 -5.78 0.62 13.70
C ASN A 175 -5.92 1.97 14.43
N ASP A 176 -4.82 2.69 14.71
CA ASP A 176 -4.90 4.02 15.33
C ASP A 176 -5.32 5.05 14.25
N PRO A 177 -6.46 5.74 14.41
CA PRO A 177 -6.97 6.66 13.40
C PRO A 177 -6.07 7.88 13.19
N ALA A 178 -5.37 8.36 14.23
CA ALA A 178 -4.43 9.46 14.10
C ALA A 178 -3.15 9.03 13.36
N TRP A 179 -2.72 7.78 13.52
CA TRP A 179 -1.62 7.21 12.73
C TRP A 179 -2.00 7.10 11.25
N ARG A 180 -3.19 6.57 10.94
CA ARG A 180 -3.67 6.49 9.55
C ARG A 180 -3.82 7.89 8.92
N LYS A 181 -4.34 8.86 9.67
CA LYS A 181 -4.43 10.26 9.23
C LYS A 181 -3.04 10.83 8.90
N ALA A 182 -2.09 10.68 9.83
CA ALA A 182 -0.72 11.16 9.65
C ALA A 182 -0.05 10.52 8.43
N MET A 183 -0.27 9.22 8.22
CA MET A 183 0.26 8.50 7.05
C MET A 183 -0.25 9.10 5.74
N TRP A 184 -1.56 9.37 5.63
CA TRP A 184 -2.12 9.99 4.42
C TRP A 184 -1.68 11.45 4.23
N GLU A 185 -1.56 12.23 5.30
CA GLU A 185 -1.07 13.60 5.22
C GLU A 185 0.39 13.65 4.75
N THR A 186 1.25 12.79 5.29
CA THR A 186 2.65 12.69 4.86
C THR A 186 2.76 12.19 3.43
N PHE A 187 2.04 11.11 3.08
CA PHE A 187 2.01 10.60 1.70
C PHE A 187 1.59 11.70 0.72
N TYR A 188 0.59 12.49 1.10
CA TYR A 188 0.16 13.62 0.29
C TYR A 188 1.24 14.69 0.13
N ASN A 189 1.83 15.12 1.24
CA ASN A 189 2.78 16.22 1.24
C ASN A 189 4.07 15.90 0.48
N VAL A 190 4.53 14.65 0.56
CA VAL A 190 5.80 14.20 -0.05
C VAL A 190 5.60 13.79 -1.51
N TYR A 191 4.53 13.06 -1.83
CA TYR A 191 4.40 12.39 -3.15
C TYR A 191 3.17 12.82 -3.94
N ILE A 192 1.97 12.80 -3.33
CA ILE A 192 0.72 12.97 -4.08
C ILE A 192 0.55 14.40 -4.57
N ARG A 193 0.83 15.40 -3.73
CA ARG A 193 0.64 16.81 -4.08
C ARG A 193 1.40 17.18 -5.36
N TYR A 194 2.68 16.87 -5.41
CA TYR A 194 3.50 17.14 -6.58
C TYR A 194 3.02 16.34 -7.81
N SER A 195 2.67 15.06 -7.62
CA SER A 195 2.14 14.22 -8.72
C SER A 195 0.85 14.79 -9.32
N VAL A 196 -0.08 15.23 -8.49
CA VAL A 196 -1.35 15.85 -8.90
C VAL A 196 -1.10 17.21 -9.56
N GLU A 197 -0.21 18.04 -9.01
CA GLU A 197 0.19 19.32 -9.61
C GLU A 197 0.74 19.11 -11.03
N GLN A 198 1.65 18.15 -11.21
CA GLN A 198 2.25 17.84 -12.51
C GLN A 198 1.24 17.29 -13.53
N ALA A 199 0.26 16.49 -13.08
CA ALA A 199 -0.82 16.01 -13.94
C ALA A 199 -1.72 17.19 -14.39
N ARG A 200 -2.17 18.02 -13.44
CA ARG A 200 -3.07 19.15 -13.71
C ARG A 200 -2.44 20.21 -14.60
N GLN A 201 -1.15 20.51 -14.43
CA GLN A 201 -0.42 21.44 -15.31
C GLN A 201 -0.42 21.01 -16.78
N ARG A 202 -0.62 19.71 -17.05
CA ARG A 202 -0.72 19.14 -18.41
C ARG A 202 -2.16 18.98 -18.89
N GLY A 203 -3.15 19.39 -18.08
CA GLY A 203 -4.57 19.18 -18.34
C GLY A 203 -5.07 17.76 -18.01
N PHE A 204 -4.28 16.95 -17.31
CA PHE A 204 -4.63 15.57 -16.97
C PHE A 204 -5.22 15.50 -15.55
N THR A 205 -6.35 14.79 -15.42
CA THR A 205 -7.06 14.63 -14.15
C THR A 205 -7.48 13.18 -13.87
N SER A 206 -7.14 12.25 -14.78
CA SER A 206 -7.56 10.86 -14.65
C SER A 206 -6.88 10.18 -13.46
N ALA A 207 -7.60 9.25 -12.82
CA ALA A 207 -7.07 8.45 -11.72
C ALA A 207 -5.85 7.63 -12.17
N LEU A 208 -5.84 7.16 -13.42
CA LEU A 208 -4.72 6.41 -13.98
C LEU A 208 -3.44 7.26 -14.12
N THR A 209 -3.54 8.49 -14.62
CA THR A 209 -2.38 9.40 -14.71
C THR A 209 -1.86 9.74 -13.32
N ILE A 210 -2.76 10.15 -12.41
CA ILE A 210 -2.39 10.52 -11.04
C ILE A 210 -1.75 9.32 -10.32
N GLY A 211 -2.37 8.14 -10.38
CA GLY A 211 -1.84 6.91 -9.79
C GLY A 211 -0.47 6.53 -10.33
N SER A 212 -0.27 6.58 -11.65
CA SER A 212 1.04 6.28 -12.28
C SER A 212 2.12 7.27 -11.88
N PHE A 213 1.80 8.57 -11.76
CA PHE A 213 2.75 9.57 -11.27
C PHE A 213 3.07 9.37 -9.79
N VAL A 214 2.08 9.09 -8.95
CA VAL A 214 2.27 8.80 -7.52
C VAL A 214 3.15 7.56 -7.32
N ASP A 215 2.87 6.48 -8.05
CA ASP A 215 3.65 5.24 -8.01
C ASP A 215 5.10 5.45 -8.47
N THR A 216 5.32 6.35 -9.44
CA THR A 216 6.67 6.75 -9.85
C THR A 216 7.37 7.57 -8.76
N ALA A 217 6.66 8.54 -8.17
CA ALA A 217 7.21 9.44 -7.17
C ALA A 217 7.61 8.69 -5.88
N LEU A 218 6.80 7.75 -5.42
CA LEU A 218 7.13 6.96 -4.23
C LEU A 218 8.26 5.96 -4.48
N ASN A 219 8.30 5.33 -5.66
CA ASN A 219 9.31 4.31 -5.98
C ASN A 219 10.67 4.91 -6.35
N GLN A 220 10.70 6.10 -6.96
CA GLN A 220 11.91 6.67 -7.57
C GLN A 220 12.20 8.11 -7.12
N GLY A 221 11.42 8.63 -6.17
CA GLY A 221 11.48 10.03 -5.75
C GLY A 221 10.61 10.95 -6.60
N ALA A 222 10.05 11.98 -5.97
CA ALA A 222 9.20 12.97 -6.65
C ALA A 222 10.02 13.95 -7.51
N THR A 223 11.13 14.46 -6.95
CA THR A 223 11.96 15.52 -7.55
C THR A 223 13.44 15.24 -7.37
N GLY A 224 14.29 15.86 -8.19
CA GLY A 224 15.74 15.79 -8.06
C GLY A 224 16.39 15.19 -9.30
N ASP A 225 16.88 13.95 -9.16
CA ASP A 225 17.71 13.31 -10.17
C ASP A 225 16.97 12.95 -11.47
N SER A 226 17.72 12.33 -12.38
CA SER A 226 17.24 11.93 -13.68
C SER A 226 16.12 10.86 -13.63
N ASN A 227 16.03 10.05 -12.59
CA ASN A 227 15.13 8.91 -12.51
C ASN A 227 13.89 9.16 -11.64
N THR A 228 13.83 10.29 -10.94
CA THR A 228 12.63 10.80 -10.27
C THR A 228 11.46 11.05 -11.22
N LEU A 229 10.25 11.21 -10.68
CA LEU A 229 9.08 11.66 -11.45
C LEU A 229 9.40 12.94 -12.24
N GLN A 230 10.02 13.95 -11.62
CA GLN A 230 10.43 15.17 -12.30
C GLN A 230 11.34 14.90 -13.51
N GLY A 231 12.38 14.09 -13.32
CA GLY A 231 13.34 13.74 -14.37
C GLY A 231 12.70 12.97 -15.53
N LEU A 232 11.78 12.06 -15.23
CA LEU A 232 11.05 11.27 -16.22
C LEU A 232 10.04 12.13 -17.00
N LEU A 233 9.32 13.03 -16.32
CA LEU A 233 8.42 13.98 -16.97
C LEU A 233 9.17 14.86 -17.98
N ALA A 234 10.38 15.34 -17.65
CA ALA A 234 11.21 16.14 -18.55
C ALA A 234 11.60 15.39 -19.85
N ARG A 235 11.66 14.04 -19.83
CA ARG A 235 11.98 13.21 -21.00
C ARG A 235 10.76 12.69 -21.75
N SER A 236 9.57 12.98 -21.25
CA SER A 236 8.30 12.45 -21.78
C SER A 236 7.66 13.35 -22.83
N GLY A 237 8.25 14.53 -23.10
CA GLY A 237 7.75 15.48 -24.09
C GLY A 237 6.55 16.28 -23.58
N SER A 238 5.80 16.88 -24.51
CA SER A 238 4.75 17.87 -24.23
C SER A 238 3.41 17.58 -24.92
N SER A 239 3.15 16.31 -25.28
CA SER A 239 1.86 15.95 -25.88
C SER A 239 0.71 16.28 -24.93
N THR A 240 -0.29 17.00 -25.42
CA THR A 240 -1.53 17.29 -24.69
C THR A 240 -2.56 16.16 -24.80
N ASN A 241 -2.27 15.12 -25.59
CA ASN A 241 -3.07 13.89 -25.60
C ASN A 241 -2.59 12.97 -24.48
N GLU A 242 -3.44 12.76 -23.47
CA GLU A 242 -3.09 12.02 -22.24
C GLU A 242 -2.57 10.60 -22.54
N LYS A 243 -3.19 9.88 -23.48
CA LYS A 243 -2.75 8.53 -23.85
C LYS A 243 -1.37 8.52 -24.51
N THR A 244 -1.16 9.41 -25.48
CA THR A 244 0.15 9.56 -26.16
C THR A 244 1.24 9.97 -25.17
N PHE A 245 0.94 10.90 -24.26
CA PHE A 245 1.87 11.33 -23.22
C PHE A 245 2.23 10.16 -22.30
N LEU A 246 1.24 9.46 -21.73
CA LEU A 246 1.49 8.37 -20.81
C LEU A 246 2.23 7.19 -21.45
N LYS A 247 1.94 6.84 -22.70
CA LYS A 247 2.71 5.81 -23.43
C LYS A 247 4.19 6.16 -23.48
N LYS A 248 4.52 7.42 -23.79
CA LYS A 248 5.91 7.88 -23.79
C LYS A 248 6.51 7.91 -22.38
N PHE A 249 5.75 8.37 -21.38
CA PHE A 249 6.17 8.38 -19.99
C PHE A 249 6.49 6.98 -19.45
N HIS A 250 5.58 6.01 -19.61
CA HIS A 250 5.79 4.62 -19.21
C HIS A 250 6.97 4.01 -19.95
N ALA A 251 7.13 4.26 -21.25
CA ALA A 251 8.29 3.80 -21.99
C ALA A 251 9.61 4.36 -21.42
N LYS A 252 9.64 5.62 -20.97
CA LYS A 252 10.82 6.20 -20.32
C LYS A 252 11.06 5.61 -18.93
N ARG A 253 10.01 5.40 -18.13
CA ARG A 253 10.12 4.80 -16.80
C ARG A 253 10.63 3.35 -16.88
N THR A 254 10.13 2.55 -17.81
CA THR A 254 10.54 1.15 -18.06
C THR A 254 12.05 1.00 -18.30
N LEU A 255 12.73 2.03 -18.82
CA LEU A 255 14.18 2.00 -19.05
C LEU A 255 14.99 1.99 -17.75
N VAL A 256 14.43 2.48 -16.64
CA VAL A 256 15.17 2.77 -15.40
C VAL A 256 14.56 2.17 -14.15
N VAL A 257 13.30 1.73 -14.19
CA VAL A 257 12.56 1.24 -13.00
C VAL A 257 13.18 0.00 -12.35
N ASP A 258 13.92 -0.81 -13.11
CA ASP A 258 14.65 -2.00 -12.64
C ASP A 258 16.14 -1.69 -12.35
N THR A 259 16.53 -0.42 -12.33
CA THR A 259 17.91 0.03 -12.08
C THR A 259 18.02 0.66 -10.70
N ASN A 260 19.24 0.94 -10.24
CA ASN A 260 19.52 1.65 -8.98
C ASN A 260 18.80 1.05 -7.76
N GLU A 261 18.56 -0.27 -7.78
CA GLU A 261 17.88 -1.01 -6.71
C GLU A 261 16.47 -0.49 -6.40
N TYR A 262 15.82 0.24 -7.32
CA TYR A 262 14.42 0.63 -7.14
C TYR A 262 13.50 -0.59 -7.04
N ASN A 263 13.73 -1.58 -7.90
CA ASN A 263 13.00 -2.85 -7.87
C ASN A 263 13.95 -3.99 -8.30
N GLN A 264 13.75 -5.18 -7.73
CA GLN A 264 14.38 -6.40 -8.23
C GLN A 264 13.83 -6.72 -9.62
N PRO A 265 14.66 -6.85 -10.67
CA PRO A 265 14.14 -7.14 -12.01
C PRO A 265 13.50 -8.55 -12.08
N PRO A 266 12.34 -8.72 -12.75
CA PRO A 266 11.61 -7.75 -13.58
C PRO A 266 10.43 -7.06 -12.86
N ASN A 267 10.43 -7.00 -11.52
CA ASN A 267 9.28 -6.51 -10.74
C ASN A 267 8.92 -5.06 -11.10
N GLY A 268 9.92 -4.19 -11.33
CA GLY A 268 9.70 -2.81 -11.76
C GLY A 268 9.10 -2.70 -13.15
N LYS A 269 9.57 -3.51 -14.12
CA LYS A 269 8.96 -3.58 -15.46
C LYS A 269 7.50 -4.05 -15.38
N ASN A 270 7.20 -5.05 -14.56
CA ASN A 270 5.83 -5.52 -14.36
C ASN A 270 4.96 -4.44 -13.72
N ARG A 271 5.47 -3.73 -12.71
CA ARG A 271 4.83 -2.57 -12.06
C ARG A 271 4.41 -1.49 -13.06
N VAL A 272 5.32 -1.06 -13.93
CA VAL A 272 4.99 -0.06 -14.98
C VAL A 272 3.96 -0.62 -15.96
N LYS A 273 4.07 -1.90 -16.31
CA LYS A 273 3.14 -2.58 -17.22
C LYS A 273 1.71 -2.62 -16.68
N GLN A 274 1.49 -2.58 -15.36
CA GLN A 274 0.14 -2.50 -14.78
C GLN A 274 -0.59 -1.25 -15.28
N TRP A 275 0.05 -0.09 -15.12
CA TRP A 275 -0.46 1.21 -15.54
C TRP A 275 -0.60 1.29 -17.07
N ASP A 276 0.40 0.77 -17.79
CA ASP A 276 0.43 0.82 -19.25
C ASP A 276 -0.63 -0.06 -19.92
N THR A 277 -0.98 -1.18 -19.29
CA THR A 277 -2.04 -2.09 -19.76
C THR A 277 -3.42 -1.51 -19.48
N LEU A 278 -3.65 -0.92 -18.29
CA LEU A 278 -4.90 -0.22 -17.99
C LEU A 278 -5.13 0.98 -18.93
N LEU A 279 -4.05 1.66 -19.34
CA LEU A 279 -4.08 2.71 -20.35
C LEU A 279 -4.54 2.17 -21.71
N ASP A 280 -4.05 1.00 -22.12
CA ASP A 280 -4.48 0.37 -23.38
C ASP A 280 -5.94 -0.07 -23.36
N MET A 281 -6.41 -0.54 -22.20
CA MET A 281 -7.81 -0.89 -21.95
C MET A 281 -8.74 0.34 -21.86
N GLY A 282 -8.20 1.57 -21.86
CA GLY A 282 -8.97 2.80 -21.73
C GLY A 282 -9.54 3.03 -20.33
N LYS A 283 -9.00 2.37 -19.30
CA LYS A 283 -9.48 2.41 -17.91
C LYS A 283 -8.94 3.62 -17.14
N MET A 284 -9.04 4.80 -17.74
CA MET A 284 -8.42 6.03 -17.23
C MET A 284 -8.99 6.48 -15.88
N ASN A 285 -10.27 6.22 -15.63
CA ASN A 285 -10.93 6.66 -14.40
C ASN A 285 -10.76 5.69 -13.22
N LEU A 286 -10.26 4.46 -13.43
CA LEU A 286 -10.15 3.42 -12.40
C LEU A 286 -11.45 3.14 -11.60
N LYS A 287 -12.61 3.19 -12.26
CA LYS A 287 -13.91 2.82 -11.67
C LYS A 287 -14.50 1.59 -12.34
N ASN A 288 -15.09 0.69 -11.56
CA ASN A 288 -15.61 -0.61 -11.98
C ASN A 288 -14.55 -1.43 -12.73
N VAL A 289 -13.35 -1.53 -12.15
CA VAL A 289 -12.15 -2.16 -12.78
C VAL A 289 -11.56 -3.30 -11.96
N ASP A 290 -12.33 -3.95 -11.09
CA ASP A 290 -11.79 -5.01 -10.22
C ASP A 290 -11.19 -6.18 -11.02
N ALA A 291 -11.83 -6.57 -12.12
CA ALA A 291 -11.36 -7.64 -12.99
C ALA A 291 -10.07 -7.25 -13.73
N GLU A 292 -10.00 -6.02 -14.24
CA GLU A 292 -8.83 -5.49 -14.92
C GLU A 292 -7.65 -5.30 -13.95
N ILE A 293 -7.89 -4.83 -12.72
CA ILE A 293 -6.84 -4.76 -11.69
C ILE A 293 -6.31 -6.16 -11.41
N ALA A 294 -7.20 -7.13 -11.13
CA ALA A 294 -6.79 -8.52 -10.88
C ALA A 294 -5.96 -9.08 -12.05
N GLN A 295 -6.35 -8.78 -13.28
CA GLN A 295 -5.61 -9.17 -14.48
C GLN A 295 -4.22 -8.53 -14.54
N VAL A 296 -4.10 -7.21 -14.37
CA VAL A 296 -2.81 -6.52 -14.54
C VAL A 296 -1.86 -6.74 -13.37
N THR A 297 -2.36 -7.13 -12.20
CA THR A 297 -1.56 -7.52 -11.04
C THR A 297 -1.22 -9.01 -11.01
N ASN A 298 -1.71 -9.80 -11.98
CA ASN A 298 -1.43 -11.23 -12.07
C ASN A 298 -0.06 -11.49 -12.72
N TRP A 299 1.00 -11.21 -11.96
CA TRP A 299 2.38 -11.51 -12.31
C TRP A 299 3.12 -11.97 -11.04
N GLU A 300 4.14 -12.79 -11.23
CA GLU A 300 4.96 -13.35 -10.14
C GLU A 300 6.03 -12.35 -9.73
N MET A 301 6.08 -12.00 -8.44
CA MET A 301 7.15 -11.21 -7.86
C MET A 301 8.39 -12.10 -7.66
N LYS A 302 9.55 -11.62 -8.10
CA LYS A 302 10.83 -12.28 -7.87
C LYS A 302 11.53 -11.81 -6.61
#